data_AF-A0A0A3I8W9-F1
#
_entry.id   AF-A0A0A3I8W9-F1
#
_cell.length_a   1.000
_cell.length_b   1.000
_cell.length_c   1.000
_cell.angle_alpha   90.00
_cell.angle_beta   90.00
_cell.angle_gamma   90.00
#
_symmetry.space_group_name_H-M   'P 1'
#
loop_
_entity.id
_entity.type
_entity.pdbx_description
1 polymer ?
#
loop_
_entity_poly.entity_id
_entity_poly.type
_entity_poly.pdbx_seq_one_letter_code
_entity_poly.pdbx_strand_id
1 'polypeptide(L)' 'MSDANKVVEMFSTSKDFSTKVMDAAQHSNREEVKRLIRSNGVTSQIEVYFNPDGIRLEFRSKCCQLLVVLRWR' A
#
# COMPACT_ATOMS: atom_id res chain seq x y z
N MET A 1 10.27 9.34 -1.10
CA MET A 1 10.54 8.13 -1.90
C MET A 1 10.97 6.94 -1.05
N SER A 2 11.74 7.12 0.03
CA SER A 2 12.07 6.04 1.00
C SER A 2 10.83 5.24 1.46
N ASP A 3 9.71 5.90 1.75
CA ASP A 3 8.49 5.22 2.17
C ASP A 3 7.90 4.27 1.11
N ALA A 4 8.06 4.58 -0.18
CA ALA A 4 7.59 3.67 -1.23
C ALA A 4 8.40 2.37 -1.25
N ASN A 5 9.71 2.47 -1.04
CA ASN A 5 10.59 1.30 -0.93
C ASN A 5 10.21 0.45 0.28
N LYS A 6 9.96 1.06 1.44
CA LYS A 6 9.50 0.33 2.64
C LYS A 6 8.22 -0.45 2.35
N VAL A 7 7.24 0.18 1.70
CA VAL A 7 5.98 -0.49 1.38
C VAL A 7 6.18 -1.66 0.42
N VAL A 8 6.94 -1.46 -0.65
CA VAL A 8 7.26 -2.55 -1.61
C VAL A 8 8.01 -3.68 -0.91
N GLU A 9 9.00 -3.36 -0.07
CA GLU A 9 9.76 -4.33 0.70
C GLU A 9 8.86 -5.19 1.58
N MET A 10 7.89 -4.59 2.27
CA MET A 10 6.92 -5.34 3.09
C MET A 10 6.08 -6.32 2.27
N PHE A 11 5.52 -5.87 1.14
CA PHE A 11 4.77 -6.76 0.27
C PHE A 11 5.65 -7.90 -0.28
N SER A 12 6.94 -7.65 -0.50
CA SER A 12 7.88 -8.65 -0.99
C SER A 12 8.35 -9.65 0.08
N THR A 13 8.39 -9.25 1.35
CA THR A 13 9.01 -10.03 2.44
C THR A 13 8.00 -10.65 3.40
N SER A 14 6.78 -10.10 3.50
CA SER A 14 5.76 -10.58 4.44
C SER A 14 4.49 -11.02 3.71
N LYS A 15 4.31 -12.34 3.63
CA LYS A 15 3.08 -12.95 3.11
C LYS A 15 1.88 -12.61 3.99
N ASP A 16 2.03 -12.64 5.31
CA ASP A 16 0.96 -12.31 6.26
C ASP A 16 0.47 -10.86 6.09
N PHE A 17 1.40 -9.92 5.94
CA PHE A 17 1.05 -8.52 5.64
C PHE A 17 0.27 -8.41 4.34
N SER A 18 0.77 -9.05 3.27
CA SER A 18 0.13 -9.04 1.95
C SER A 18 -1.29 -9.61 2.02
N THR A 19 -1.49 -10.73 2.72
CA THR A 19 -2.81 -11.34 2.92
C THR A 19 -3.76 -10.41 3.69
N LYS A 20 -3.30 -9.80 4.79
CA LYS A 20 -4.12 -8.87 5.59
C LYS A 20 -4.55 -7.64 4.79
N VAL A 21 -3.64 -7.06 4.01
CA VAL A 21 -3.96 -5.91 3.16
C VAL A 21 -4.94 -6.31 2.06
N MET A 22 -4.72 -7.47 1.42
CA MET A 22 -5.63 -7.98 0.41
C MET A 22 -7.03 -8.25 0.97
N ASP A 23 -7.13 -8.88 2.14
CA ASP A 23 -8.41 -9.18 2.80
C ASP A 23 -9.18 -7.89 3.14
N ALA A 24 -8.50 -6.90 3.75
CA ALA A 24 -9.11 -5.60 4.01
C ALA A 24 -9.55 -4.89 2.73
N ALA A 25 -8.75 -4.97 1.65
CA ALA A 25 -9.08 -4.40 0.36
C ALA A 25 -10.30 -5.06 -0.31
N GLN A 26 -10.40 -6.39 -0.25
CA GLN A 26 -11.54 -7.13 -0.80
C GLN A 26 -12.85 -6.85 -0.03
N HIS A 27 -12.76 -6.58 1.27
CA HIS A 27 -13.89 -6.10 2.07
C HIS A 27 -14.18 -4.59 1.90
N SER A 28 -13.51 -3.91 0.96
CA SER A 28 -13.61 -2.46 0.74
C SER A 28 -13.30 -1.61 1.98
N ASN A 29 -12.55 -2.15 2.95
CA ASN A 29 -12.21 -1.47 4.19
C ASN A 29 -10.98 -0.57 4.00
N ARG A 30 -11.21 0.59 3.37
CA ARG A 30 -10.13 1.52 3.00
C ARG A 30 -9.37 2.08 4.19
N GLU A 31 -10.03 2.28 5.33
CA GLU A 31 -9.37 2.79 6.54
C GLU A 31 -8.40 1.74 7.11
N GLU A 32 -8.79 0.46 7.11
CA GLU A 32 -7.90 -0.61 7.54
C GLU A 32 -6.69 -0.78 6.61
N VAL A 33 -6.92 -0.72 5.29
CA VAL A 33 -5.81 -0.75 4.31
C VAL A 33 -4.82 0.39 4.58
N LYS A 34 -5.31 1.61 4.81
CA LYS A 34 -4.45 2.77 5.14
C LYS A 34 -3.73 2.57 6.48
N ARG A 35 -4.40 2.03 7.50
CA ARG A 35 -3.80 1.75 8.80
C ARG A 35 -2.66 0.73 8.70
N LEU A 36 -2.87 -0.36 7.97
CA LEU A 36 -1.86 -1.40 7.73
C LEU A 36 -0.64 -0.86 6.97
N ILE A 37 -0.85 -0.04 5.94
CA ILE A 37 0.27 0.58 5.21
C ILE A 37 1.06 1.54 6.10
N ARG A 38 0.37 2.30 6.97
CA ARG A 38 0.99 3.28 7.88
C ARG A 38 1.68 2.66 9.09
N SER A 39 1.28 1.47 9.53
CA SER A 39 1.81 0.85 10.76
C SER A 39 3.32 0.59 10.75
N ASN A 40 3.96 0.71 9.58
CA ASN A 40 5.39 0.48 9.38
C ASN A 40 6.23 1.75 9.25
N GLY A 41 5.78 2.84 9.89
CA GLY A 41 6.53 4.09 9.94
C GLY A 41 6.56 4.84 8.60
N VAL A 42 5.51 4.64 7.80
CA VAL A 42 5.25 5.40 6.58
C VAL A 42 4.56 6.70 6.97
N THR A 43 5.23 7.83 6.75
CA THR A 43 4.77 9.16 7.18
C THR A 43 4.29 10.02 6.02
N SER A 44 4.62 9.63 4.79
CA SER A 44 4.17 10.31 3.58
C SER A 44 2.64 10.28 3.43
N GLN A 45 2.07 11.33 2.85
CA GLN A 45 0.67 11.30 2.40
C GLN A 45 0.55 10.38 1.18
N ILE A 46 -0.29 9.35 1.30
CA ILE A 46 -0.48 8.31 0.30
C ILE A 46 -1.95 8.19 -0.03
N GLU A 47 -2.27 8.23 -1.32
CA GLU A 47 -3.58 7.82 -1.82
C GLU A 47 -3.56 6.34 -2.19
N VAL A 48 -4.62 5.64 -1.80
CA VAL A 48 -4.74 4.19 -1.94
C VAL A 48 -5.98 3.86 -2.75
N TYR A 49 -5.78 3.11 -3.82
CA TYR A 49 -6.81 2.55 -4.67
C TYR A 49 -6.61 1.04 -4.74
N PHE A 50 -7.69 0.27 -4.73
CA PHE A 50 -7.62 -1.17 -4.85
C PHE A 50 -8.84 -1.70 -5.56
N ASN A 51 -8.69 -2.87 -6.15
CA ASN A 51 -9.76 -3.67 -6.72
C ASN A 51 -9.44 -5.17 -6.50
N PRO A 52 -10.30 -6.10 -6.94
CA PRO A 52 -10.01 -7.52 -6.83
C PRO A 52 -8.76 -8.01 -7.58
N ASP A 53 -8.10 -7.18 -8.38
CA ASP A 53 -6.86 -7.55 -9.11
C ASP A 53 -5.58 -7.07 -8.41
N GLY A 54 -5.65 -5.97 -7.67
CA GLY A 54 -4.47 -5.38 -7.06
C GLY A 54 -4.71 -4.10 -6.26
N ILE A 55 -3.59 -3.49 -5.88
CA ILE A 55 -3.51 -2.22 -5.15
C ILE A 55 -2.58 -1.24 -5.87
N ARG A 56 -3.02 0.01 -5.92
CA ARG A 56 -2.30 1.16 -6.44
C ARG A 56 -2.08 2.15 -5.30
N LEU A 57 -0.82 2.50 -5.09
CA LEU A 57 -0.36 3.46 -4.09
C LEU A 57 0.23 4.66 -4.80
N GLU A 58 -0.27 5.85 -4.46
CA GLU A 58 0.23 7.11 -5.00
C GLU A 58 0.95 7.89 -3.91
N PHE A 59 2.25 8.07 -4.10
CA PHE A 59 3.07 8.93 -3.26
C PHE A 59 3.22 10.27 -3.95
N ARG A 60 2.81 11.35 -3.29
CA ARG A 60 2.90 12.72 -3.82
C ARG A 60 3.85 13.55 -2.98
N SER A 61 4.74 14.29 -3.64
CA SER A 61 5.58 15.33 -3.05
C SER A 61 5.53 16.59 -3.92
N LYS A 62 6.11 17.70 -3.44
CA LYS A 62 6.12 18.96 -4.20
C LYS A 62 6.81 18.87 -5.57
N CYS A 63 7.75 17.94 -5.75
CA CYS A 63 8.48 17.80 -7.01
C CYS A 63 7.92 16.71 -7.92
N CYS A 64 7.23 15.72 -7.34
CA CYS A 64 7.21 14.40 -7.94
C CYS A 64 5.98 13.59 -7.50
N GLN A 65 5.50 12.75 -8.42
CA GLN A 65 4.53 11.71 -8.13
C GLN A 65 5.15 10.34 -8.44
N LEU A 66 5.00 9.40 -7.52
CA LEU A 66 5.38 8.01 -7.72
C LEU A 66 4.15 7.11 -7.62
N LEU A 67 3.98 6.26 -8.62
CA LEU A 67 2.93 5.26 -8.69
C LEU A 67 3.52 3.88 -8.41
N VAL A 68 2.99 3.17 -7.43
CA VAL A 68 3.30 1.76 -7.19
C VAL A 68 2.03 0.95 -7.44
N VAL A 69 2.09 -0.03 -8.34
CA VAL A 69 0.98 -0.94 -8.64
C VAL A 69 1.43 -2.36 -8.38
N LEU A 70 0.72 -3.04 -7.49
CA LEU A 70 0.97 -4.42 -7.10
C LEU A 70 -0.26 -5.25 -7.43
N ARG A 71 -0.05 -6.45 -7.96
CA ARG A 71 -1.11 -7.44 -8.22
C ARG A 71 -1.20 -8.40 -7.04
N TRP A 72 -2.41 -8.86 -6.73
CA TRP A 72 -2.59 -9.94 -5.77
C TRP A 72 -2.03 -11.26 -6.32
N ARG A 73 -1.46 -12.09 -5.44
CA ARG A 73 -0.95 -13.44 -5.73
C ARG A 73 -1.23 -14.35 -4.57
#